data_AF-A0AAV8X994-F1
#
_entry.id   AF-A0AAV8X994-F1
#
_cell.length_a   1.000
_cell.length_b   1.000
_cell.length_c   1.000
_cell.angle_alpha   90.00
_cell.angle_beta   90.00
_cell.angle_gamma   90.00
#
_symmetry.space_group_name_H-M   'P 1'
#
loop_
_entity.id
_entity.type
_entity.pdbx_description
1 polymer ?
#
loop_
_entity_poly.entity_id
_entity_poly.type
_entity_poly.pdbx_seq_one_letter_code
_entity_poly.pdbx_strand_id
1 'polypeptide(L)'
;MIMNIMAPKSVYGLWRERQKFYCLQQLEDMSIADWYAKVRSAAVNCQFGENLSLILKDKFVTGIQKKKISDRLFEEDEKTT
;
A
#
# COMPACT_ATOMS: atom_id res chain seq x y z
N MET A 1 27.06 -24.68 4.41
CA MET A 1 27.13 -23.23 4.70
C MET A 1 26.25 -22.53 3.68
N ILE A 2 25.00 -22.21 4.04
CA ILE A 2 24.05 -21.61 3.10
C ILE A 2 24.32 -20.10 3.09
N MET A 3 25.11 -19.63 2.12
CA MET A 3 25.19 -18.20 1.83
C MET A 3 23.90 -17.80 1.11
N ASN A 4 22.96 -17.24 1.86
CA ASN A 4 21.81 -16.55 1.28
C ASN A 4 22.32 -15.22 0.69
N ILE A 5 22.81 -15.26 -0.54
CA ILE A 5 23.25 -14.07 -1.29
C ILE A 5 22.01 -13.41 -1.86
N MET A 6 21.32 -12.63 -1.05
CA MET A 6 20.48 -11.56 -1.60
C MET A 6 21.45 -10.46 -2.03
N ALA A 7 21.92 -10.54 -3.27
CA ALA A 7 22.70 -9.46 -3.87
C ALA A 7 21.92 -8.13 -3.70
N PRO A 8 22.61 -7.01 -3.39
CA PRO A 8 21.92 -5.72 -3.27
C PRO A 8 21.19 -5.44 -4.57
N LYS A 9 19.87 -5.26 -4.49
CA LYS A 9 19.06 -4.88 -5.65
C LYS A 9 19.69 -3.64 -6.28
N SER A 10 19.89 -3.68 -7.60
CA SER A 10 20.36 -2.49 -8.30
C SER A 10 19.43 -1.31 -8.01
N VAL A 11 19.98 -0.09 -8.02
CA VAL A 11 19.18 1.13 -7.80
C VAL A 11 17.97 1.15 -8.74
N TYR A 12 18.14 0.72 -9.99
CA TYR A 12 17.06 0.56 -10.97
C TYR A 12 15.99 -0.46 -10.55
N GLY A 13 16.39 -1.60 -9.97
CA GLY A 13 15.47 -2.61 -9.46
C GLY A 13 14.63 -2.09 -8.28
N LEU A 14 15.26 -1.35 -7.36
CA LEU A 14 14.57 -0.73 -6.22
C LEU A 14 13.48 0.25 -6.66
N TRP A 15 13.81 1.19 -7.55
CA TRP A 15 12.85 2.20 -8.00
C TRP A 15 11.73 1.61 -8.86
N ARG A 16 12.00 0.53 -9.59
CA ARG A 16 10.96 -0.23 -10.30
C ARG A 16 9.93 -0.84 -9.34
N GLU A 17 10.37 -1.43 -8.23
CA GLU A 17 9.47 -1.99 -7.22
C GLU A 17 8.66 -0.89 -6.53
N ARG A 18 9.29 0.27 -6.23
CA ARG A 18 8.59 1.43 -5.69
C ARG A 18 7.54 1.98 -6.66
N GLN A 19 7.87 2.09 -7.94
CA GLN A 19 6.92 2.52 -8.97
C GLN A 19 5.68 1.61 -9.00
N LYS A 20 5.88 0.28 -9.02
CA LYS A 20 4.79 -0.69 -8.94
C LYS A 20 3.93 -0.48 -7.69
N PHE A 21 4.56 -0.30 -6.53
CA PHE A 21 3.87 -0.05 -5.27
C PHE A 21 3.00 1.22 -5.32
N TYR A 22 3.56 2.34 -5.79
CA TYR A 22 2.83 3.61 -5.83
C TYR A 22 1.68 3.61 -6.86
N CYS A 23 1.80 2.85 -7.95
CA CYS A 23 0.75 2.67 -8.95
C CYS A 23 -0.41 1.76 -8.49
N LEU A 24 -0.31 1.08 -7.34
CA LEU A 24 -1.39 0.21 -6.87
C LEU A 24 -2.68 1.00 -6.57
N GLN A 25 -3.81 0.41 -6.96
CA GLN A 25 -5.15 0.87 -6.64
C GLN A 25 -5.99 -0.34 -6.23
N GLN A 26 -6.94 -0.14 -5.33
CA GLN A 26 -7.93 -1.15 -4.98
C GLN A 26 -8.84 -1.41 -6.18
N LEU A 27 -9.09 -2.69 -6.47
CA LEU A 27 -10.04 -3.11 -7.51
C LEU A 27 -11.48 -3.07 -6.96
N GLU A 28 -12.47 -2.90 -7.82
CA GLU A 28 -13.89 -2.71 -7.44
C GLU A 28 -14.41 -3.82 -6.50
N ASP A 29 -14.09 -5.07 -6.80
CA ASP A 29 -14.54 -6.22 -6.01
C ASP A 29 -13.58 -6.64 -4.89
N MET A 30 -12.46 -5.93 -4.70
CA MET A 30 -11.49 -6.26 -3.67
C MET A 30 -12.00 -5.85 -2.28
N SER A 31 -11.85 -6.74 -1.29
CA SER A 31 -12.14 -6.39 0.10
C SER A 31 -11.09 -5.44 0.66
N ILE A 32 -11.41 -4.70 1.72
CA ILE A 32 -10.46 -3.82 2.40
C ILE A 32 -9.30 -4.62 3.01
N ALA A 33 -9.58 -5.82 3.53
CA ALA A 33 -8.55 -6.71 4.08
C ALA A 33 -7.57 -7.18 3.00
N ASP A 34 -8.09 -7.59 1.83
CA ASP A 34 -7.25 -8.01 0.69
C ASP A 34 -6.45 -6.84 0.13
N TRP A 35 -7.04 -5.65 0.08
CA TRP A 35 -6.33 -4.43 -0.29
C TRP A 35 -5.16 -4.16 0.65
N TYR A 36 -5.39 -4.23 1.96
CA TYR A 36 -4.33 -4.05 2.95
C TYR A 36 -3.22 -5.09 2.82
N ALA A 37 -3.58 -6.36 2.63
CA ALA A 37 -2.62 -7.45 2.40
C ALA A 37 -1.80 -7.22 1.13
N LYS A 38 -2.42 -6.74 0.05
CA LYS A 38 -1.75 -6.41 -1.22
C LYS A 38 -0.75 -5.27 -1.05
N VAL A 39 -1.13 -4.19 -0.37
CA VAL A 39 -0.25 -3.03 -0.10
C VAL A 39 0.97 -3.46 0.73
N ARG A 40 0.76 -4.22 1.81
CA ARG A 40 1.87 -4.76 2.62
C ARG A 40 2.80 -5.66 1.82
N SER A 41 2.25 -6.58 1.01
CA SER A 41 3.03 -7.52 0.22
C SER A 41 3.91 -6.81 -0.82
N ALA A 42 3.39 -5.77 -1.47
CA ALA A 42 4.16 -4.99 -2.45
C ALA A 42 5.30 -4.17 -1.80
N ALA A 43 5.12 -3.71 -0.56
CA ALA A 43 6.12 -2.92 0.14
C ALA A 43 7.38 -3.73 0.54
N VAL A 44 7.28 -5.07 0.66
CA VAL A 44 8.40 -5.96 1.06
C VAL A 44 9.64 -5.72 0.19
N ASN A 45 9.44 -5.43 -1.10
CA ASN A 45 10.54 -5.26 -2.04
C ASN A 45 11.06 -3.83 -2.18
N CYS A 46 10.44 -2.86 -1.51
CA CYS A 46 10.65 -1.42 -1.73
C CYS A 46 11.69 -0.78 -0.79
N GLN A 47 12.21 -1.53 0.19
CA GLN A 47 13.23 -1.07 1.16
C GLN A 47 12.88 0.31 1.76
N PHE A 48 11.68 0.45 2.32
CA PHE A 48 11.23 1.72 2.90
C PHE A 48 11.87 2.05 4.25
N GLY A 49 12.48 1.06 4.92
CA GLY A 49 13.13 1.24 6.21
C GLY A 49 12.16 1.74 7.27
N GLU A 50 12.59 2.72 8.06
CA GLU A 50 11.83 3.31 9.16
C GLU A 50 10.52 3.98 8.71
N ASN A 51 10.47 4.43 7.46
CA ASN A 51 9.28 5.09 6.89
C ASN A 51 8.18 4.11 6.47
N LEU A 52 8.39 2.79 6.60
CA LEU A 52 7.45 1.78 6.13
C LEU A 52 6.04 1.99 6.68
N SER A 53 5.90 2.23 7.99
CA SER A 53 4.59 2.39 8.63
C SER A 53 3.82 3.60 8.10
N LEU A 54 4.51 4.74 7.93
CA LEU A 54 3.92 5.97 7.38
C LEU A 54 3.49 5.75 5.92
N ILE A 55 4.38 5.22 5.08
CA ILE A 55 4.11 4.99 3.65
C ILE A 55 2.97 3.98 3.44
N LEU A 56 2.89 2.93 4.26
CA LEU A 56 1.79 1.96 4.19
C LEU A 56 0.44 2.61 4.49
N LYS A 57 0.37 3.48 5.51
CA LYS A 57 -0.85 4.21 5.86
C LYS A 57 -1.29 5.12 4.71
N ASP A 58 -0.39 5.97 4.22
CA ASP A 58 -0.67 6.89 3.12
C ASP A 58 -1.12 6.14 1.86
N LYS A 59 -0.39 5.08 1.49
CA LYS A 59 -0.72 4.30 0.29
C LYS A 59 -2.07 3.57 0.43
N PHE A 60 -2.35 3.03 1.62
CA PHE A 60 -3.61 2.35 1.88
C PHE A 60 -4.80 3.29 1.69
N VAL A 61 -4.74 4.49 2.30
CA VAL A 61 -5.80 5.50 2.22
C VAL A 61 -5.94 6.06 0.80
N THR A 62 -4.82 6.43 0.16
CA THR A 62 -4.84 7.07 -1.17
C THR A 62 -5.15 6.11 -2.33
N GLY A 63 -4.99 4.80 -2.13
CA GLY A 63 -5.28 3.78 -3.15
C GLY A 63 -6.62 3.07 -2.97
N ILE A 64 -7.42 3.45 -1.97
CA ILE A 64 -8.76 2.91 -1.77
C ILE A 64 -9.69 3.39 -2.89
N GLN A 65 -10.56 2.49 -3.37
CA GLN A 65 -11.56 2.86 -4.35
C GLN A 65 -12.69 3.63 -3.64
N LYS A 66 -12.93 4.87 -4.08
CA LYS A 66 -13.90 5.78 -3.45
C LYS A 66 -15.25 5.12 -3.17
N LYS A 67 -15.82 4.32 -4.09
CA LYS A 67 -17.17 3.75 -3.94
C LYS A 67 -17.44 2.96 -2.64
N LYS A 68 -16.46 2.25 -2.06
CA LYS A 68 -16.68 1.43 -0.84
C LYS A 68 -16.51 2.21 0.46
N ILE A 69 -15.80 3.33 0.42
CA ILE A 69 -15.48 4.12 1.62
C ILE A 69 -16.16 5.49 1.57
N SER A 70 -16.50 6.04 0.41
CA SER A 70 -17.31 7.26 0.30
C SER A 70 -18.65 7.11 1.00
N ASP A 71 -19.32 5.98 0.80
CA ASP A 71 -20.67 5.77 1.32
C ASP A 71 -20.69 5.63 2.84
N ARG A 72 -19.55 5.34 3.49
CA ARG A 72 -19.44 5.28 4.95
C ARG A 72 -18.71 6.47 5.57
N LEU A 73 -17.71 7.03 4.89
CA LEU A 73 -16.85 8.10 5.40
C LEU A 73 -17.45 9.50 5.20
N PHE A 74 -18.38 9.68 4.24
CA PHE A 74 -19.12 10.94 4.05
C PHE A 74 -20.50 10.93 4.72
N GLU A 75 -20.93 9.82 5.32
CA GLU A 75 -22.15 9.76 6.15
C GLU A 75 -21.86 9.97 7.65
N GLU A 76 -20.61 9.88 8.08
CA GLU A 76 -20.21 10.20 9.45
C GLU A 76 -19.85 11.70 9.55
N ASP A 77 -20.82 12.44 10.10
CA ASP A 77 -20.82 13.80 10.67
C ASP A 77 -21.34 14.97 9.80
N GLU A 78 -22.63 14.90 9.46
CA GLU A 78 -23.53 16.07 9.46
C GLU A 78 -24.68 15.91 10.48
N LYS A 79 -24.41 15.34 11.67
CA LYS A 79 -25.28 15.34 12.87
C LYS A 79 -24.35 15.14 14.07
N THR A 80 -24.20 15.96 15.13
CA THR A 80 -25.07 16.85 15.94
C THR A 80 -24.06 17.49 16.94
N THR A 81 -23.89 18.81 17.10
CA THR A 81 -24.70 19.81 17.81
C THR A 81 -23.97 21.14 17.75
#